data_AF-A0A4P8J144-F1
#
_entry.id   AF-A0A4P8J144-F1
#
_cell.length_a   1.000
_cell.length_b   1.000
_cell.length_c   1.000
_cell.angle_alpha   90.00
_cell.angle_beta   90.00
_cell.angle_gamma   90.00
#
_symmetry.space_group_name_H-M   'P 1'
#
loop_
_entity.id
_entity.type
_entity.pdbx_description
1 polymer ?
#
loop_
_entity_poly.entity_id
_entity_poly.type
_entity_poly.pdbx_seq_one_letter_code
_entity_poly.pdbx_strand_id
1 'polypeptide(L)'
;MPYDAKWTYDALRAQIEQLQTEHPDRAIMLYEIPSVGVSSGNRAALVSTSLLQSVSLHPNGTIRFNAVPGTREAGSAGFWNPASMRVDVSPVKRTDLLLPAPERVRFSEPEAE
;
A
#
# COMPACT_ATOMS: atom_id res chain seq x y z
N MET A 1 -0.90 22.00 10.20
CA MET A 1 -1.67 21.76 8.96
C MET A 1 -2.54 20.53 9.21
N PRO A 2 -3.87 20.62 9.18
CA PRO A 2 -4.69 19.42 9.24
C PRO A 2 -4.34 18.57 8.01
N TYR A 3 -3.93 17.33 8.25
CA TYR A 3 -3.69 16.37 7.20
C TYR A 3 -5.03 16.10 6.50
N ASP A 4 -5.24 16.62 5.29
CA ASP A 4 -6.46 16.32 4.54
C ASP A 4 -6.35 14.88 4.03
N ALA A 5 -6.89 13.97 4.84
CA ALA A 5 -6.90 12.55 4.56
C ALA A 5 -7.71 12.23 3.29
N LYS A 6 -8.71 13.05 2.95
CA LYS A 6 -9.47 12.87 1.71
C LYS A 6 -8.61 13.25 0.51
N TRP A 7 -7.93 14.40 0.55
CA TRP A 7 -7.00 14.79 -0.51
C TRP A 7 -5.88 13.75 -0.71
N THR A 8 -5.33 13.23 0.38
CA THR A 8 -4.31 12.17 0.32
C THR A 8 -4.87 10.88 -0.29
N TYR A 9 -6.06 10.48 0.13
CA TYR A 9 -6.73 9.30 -0.39
C TYR A 9 -7.00 9.42 -1.89
N ASP A 10 -7.49 10.57 -2.35
CA ASP A 10 -7.73 10.84 -3.76
C ASP A 10 -6.42 10.82 -4.58
N ALA A 11 -5.34 11.39 -4.04
CA ALA A 11 -4.02 11.34 -4.67
C ALA A 11 -3.48 9.90 -4.78
N LEU A 12 -3.61 9.10 -3.72
CA LEU A 12 -3.24 7.68 -3.71
C LEU A 12 -4.07 6.88 -4.71
N ARG A 13 -5.38 7.15 -4.78
CA ARG A 13 -6.28 6.50 -5.73
C ARG A 13 -5.84 6.79 -7.16
N ALA A 14 -5.61 8.05 -7.51
CA ALA A 14 -5.13 8.43 -8.84
C ALA A 14 -3.80 7.76 -9.19
N GLN A 15 -2.84 7.75 -8.26
CA GLN A 15 -1.55 7.10 -8.46
C GLN A 15 -1.70 5.58 -8.72
N ILE A 16 -2.49 4.88 -7.92
CA ILE A 16 -2.69 3.44 -8.06
C ILE A 16 -3.49 3.11 -9.33
N GLU A 17 -4.49 3.91 -9.69
CA GLU A 17 -5.22 3.76 -10.96
C GLU A 17 -4.29 3.95 -12.17
N GLN A 18 -3.37 4.91 -12.11
CA GLN A 18 -2.35 5.11 -13.13
C GLN A 18 -1.42 3.90 -13.24
N LEU A 19 -0.84 3.44 -12.12
CA LEU A 19 0.06 2.28 -12.10
C LEU A 19 -0.62 1.01 -12.63
N GLN A 20 -1.90 0.79 -12.29
CA GLN A 20 -2.66 -0.35 -12.80
C GLN A 20 -2.96 -0.25 -14.31
N THR A 21 -3.04 0.96 -14.85
CA THR A 21 -3.29 1.19 -16.28
C THR A 21 -2.00 1.04 -17.09
N GLU A 22 -0.89 1.56 -16.57
CA GLU A 22 0.43 1.47 -17.21
C GLU A 22 1.03 0.05 -17.13
N HIS A 23 0.70 -0.69 -16.07
CA HIS A 23 1.26 -2.02 -15.80
C HIS A 23 0.17 -3.05 -15.46
N PRO A 24 -0.70 -3.40 -16.43
CA PRO A 24 -1.82 -4.32 -16.19
C PRO A 24 -1.37 -5.74 -15.81
N ASP A 25 -0.15 -6.14 -16.18
CA ASP A 25 0.44 -7.45 -15.88
C ASP A 25 1.18 -7.52 -14.54
N ARG A 26 1.31 -6.39 -13.82
CA ARG A 26 2.01 -6.30 -12.54
C ARG A 26 1.03 -6.07 -11.39
N ALA A 27 1.37 -6.58 -10.22
CA ALA A 27 0.60 -6.32 -9.01
C ALA A 27 1.05 -5.01 -8.37
N ILE A 28 0.16 -4.36 -7.61
CA ILE A 28 0.54 -3.19 -6.81
C ILE A 28 1.09 -3.69 -5.46
N MET A 29 2.26 -3.18 -5.10
CA MET A 29 2.94 -3.45 -3.84
C MET A 29 2.91 -2.20 -2.96
N LEU A 30 2.78 -2.44 -1.67
CA LEU A 30 2.95 -1.47 -0.60
C LEU A 30 4.35 -1.64 -0.02
N TYR A 31 5.10 -0.56 0.06
CA TYR A 31 6.45 -0.48 0.61
C TYR A 31 6.41 0.39 1.88
N GLU A 32 6.83 -0.19 2.99
CA GLU A 32 7.00 0.51 4.27
C GLU A 32 8.46 0.97 4.41
N ILE A 33 8.66 2.27 4.50
CA ILE A 33 9.97 2.90 4.73
C ILE A 33 10.05 3.30 6.20
N PRO A 34 10.85 2.62 7.04
CA PRO A 34 11.01 2.99 8.44
C PRO A 34 11.60 4.40 8.56
N SER A 35 11.03 5.24 9.43
CA SER A 35 11.42 6.65 9.61
C SER A 35 12.73 6.89 10.38
N VAL A 36 13.51 5.86 10.72
CA VAL A 36 14.73 6.01 11.53
C VAL A 36 15.97 5.47 10.81
N GLY A 37 16.88 6.39 10.48
CA GLY A 37 18.26 6.06 10.14
C GLY A 37 19.12 5.97 11.41
N VAL A 38 19.60 4.76 11.74
CA VAL A 38 20.87 4.34 12.39
C VAL A 38 20.69 2.85 12.76
N SER A 39 21.65 1.92 12.64
CA SER A 39 23.08 2.01 12.97
C SER A 39 23.91 0.95 12.20
N SER A 40 25.20 1.24 12.07
CA SER A 40 26.28 0.44 11.51
C SER A 40 26.19 -1.06 11.81
N GLY A 41 26.09 -1.89 10.77
CA GLY A 41 26.25 -3.34 10.90
C GLY A 41 25.24 -4.14 10.10
N ASN A 42 25.48 -4.24 8.79
CA ASN A 42 25.11 -5.42 8.00
C ASN A 42 23.63 -5.87 8.00
N ARG A 43 22.66 -4.94 7.93
CA ARG A 43 21.27 -5.29 7.65
C ARG A 43 20.68 -4.28 6.68
N ALA A 44 20.33 -4.76 5.48
CA ALA A 44 19.52 -4.03 4.53
C ALA A 44 18.34 -3.39 5.28
N ALA A 45 18.05 -2.12 5.02
CA ALA A 45 16.83 -1.50 5.52
C ALA A 45 15.67 -2.46 5.24
N LEU A 46 15.03 -2.98 6.28
CA LEU A 46 13.90 -3.88 6.19
C LEU A 46 12.73 -3.08 5.63
N VAL A 47 12.72 -2.89 4.32
CA VAL A 47 11.57 -2.39 3.59
C VAL A 47 10.58 -3.54 3.62
N SER A 48 9.62 -3.48 4.53
CA SER A 48 8.53 -4.45 4.54
C SER A 48 7.71 -4.21 3.28
N THR A 49 7.61 -5.24 2.43
CA THR A 49 6.83 -5.18 1.21
C THR A 49 5.63 -6.09 1.33
N SER A 50 4.49 -5.66 0.81
CA SER A 50 3.25 -6.45 0.85
C SER A 50 2.42 -6.20 -0.40
N LEU A 51 1.68 -7.20 -0.87
CA LEU A 51 0.78 -6.98 -2.01
C LEU A 51 -0.43 -6.17 -1.53
N LEU A 52 -0.70 -5.05 -2.21
CA LEU A 52 -1.82 -4.19 -1.85
C LEU A 52 -3.12 -4.77 -2.40
N GLN A 53 -4.08 -5.01 -1.52
CA GLN A 53 -5.42 -5.53 -1.85
C GLN A 53 -6.45 -4.42 -1.98
N SER A 54 -6.50 -3.51 -1.01
CA SER A 54 -7.41 -2.38 -1.05
C SER A 54 -6.93 -1.21 -0.21
N VAL A 55 -7.43 -0.03 -0.53
CA VAL A 55 -7.27 1.19 0.27
C VAL A 55 -8.65 1.66 0.69
N SER A 56 -8.81 1.99 1.97
CA SER A 56 -10.08 2.50 2.48
C SER A 56 -9.90 3.77 3.31
N LEU A 57 -10.74 4.77 3.07
CA LEU A 57 -10.83 5.96 3.90
C LEU A 57 -11.87 5.73 5.02
N HIS A 58 -11.52 6.03 6.25
CA HIS A 58 -12.45 5.97 7.39
C HIS A 58 -13.05 7.36 7.69
N PRO A 59 -14.27 7.43 8.27
CA PRO A 59 -14.91 8.69 8.64
C PRO A 59 -14.10 9.53 9.62
N ASN A 60 -13.26 8.88 10.42
CA ASN A 60 -12.34 9.54 11.36
C ASN A 60 -11.10 10.17 10.68
N GLY A 61 -11.07 10.23 9.34
CA GLY A 61 -9.95 10.77 8.58
C GLY A 61 -8.73 9.84 8.52
N THR A 62 -8.89 8.53 8.78
CA THR A 62 -7.78 7.58 8.71
C THR A 62 -7.82 6.77 7.42
N ILE A 63 -6.68 6.63 6.75
CA ILE A 63 -6.53 5.77 5.58
C ILE A 63 -6.00 4.41 6.03
N ARG A 64 -6.68 3.33 5.64
CA ARG A 64 -6.22 1.95 5.83
C ARG A 64 -5.77 1.35 4.50
N PHE A 65 -4.67 0.63 4.55
CA PHE A 65 -4.18 -0.17 3.43
C PHE A 65 -4.29 -1.63 3.85
N ASN A 66 -5.09 -2.38 3.11
CA ASN A 66 -5.29 -3.80 3.30
C ASN A 66 -4.34 -4.55 2.38
N ALA A 67 -3.48 -5.37 2.97
CA ALA A 67 -2.53 -6.19 2.24
C ALA A 67 -3.06 -7.62 2.06
N VAL A 68 -2.56 -8.34 1.05
CA VAL A 68 -2.89 -9.75 0.86
C VAL A 68 -2.34 -10.58 2.03
N PRO A 69 -3.16 -11.45 2.66
CA PRO A 69 -2.71 -12.34 3.73
C PRO A 69 -1.48 -13.16 3.33
N GLY A 70 -0.52 -13.29 4.25
CA GLY A 70 0.73 -14.03 4.02
C GLY A 70 1.83 -13.23 3.31
N THR A 71 1.57 -12.00 2.86
CA THR A 71 2.62 -11.09 2.34
C THR A 71 3.33 -10.27 3.43
N ARG A 72 2.93 -10.43 4.71
CA ARG A 72 3.52 -9.80 5.88
C ARG A 72 3.51 -10.78 7.05
N GLU A 73 4.53 -10.75 7.91
CA GLU A 73 4.65 -11.66 9.07
C GLU A 73 3.64 -11.42 10.21
N ALA A 74 2.80 -10.38 10.14
CA ALA A 74 1.73 -10.18 11.10
C ALA A 74 0.53 -9.51 10.44
N GLY A 75 -0.58 -10.27 10.28
CA GLY A 75 -1.95 -9.78 10.13
C GLY A 75 -2.18 -8.64 9.13
N SER A 76 -2.71 -8.98 7.96
CA SER A 76 -3.26 -8.07 6.96
C SER A 76 -4.25 -7.05 7.53
N ALA A 77 -4.11 -5.80 7.07
CA ALA A 77 -4.83 -4.57 7.46
C ALA A 77 -4.20 -3.83 8.65
N GLY A 78 -3.46 -2.77 8.33
CA GLY A 78 -2.89 -1.84 9.31
C GLY A 78 -3.47 -0.43 9.15
N PHE A 79 -3.42 0.34 10.23
CA PHE A 79 -3.46 1.79 10.13
C PHE A 79 -2.07 2.27 9.78
N TRP A 80 -1.94 3.09 8.74
CA TRP A 80 -0.64 3.43 8.20
C TRP A 80 -0.40 4.93 8.22
N ASN A 81 0.87 5.30 8.47
CA ASN A 81 1.31 6.67 8.28
C ASN A 81 1.69 6.87 6.79
N PRO A 82 0.95 7.71 6.05
CA PRO A 82 1.22 7.97 4.64
C PRO A 82 2.58 8.63 4.38
N ALA A 83 3.22 9.25 5.38
CA ALA A 83 4.56 9.80 5.23
C ALA A 83 5.67 8.73 5.09
N SER A 84 5.40 7.50 5.54
CA SER A 84 6.34 6.39 5.54
C SER A 84 6.00 5.29 4.54
N MET A 85 4.92 5.45 3.77
CA MET A 85 4.44 4.43 2.83
C MET A 85 4.61 4.88 1.39
N ARG A 86 5.01 3.95 0.53
CA ARG A 86 4.99 4.13 -0.92
C ARG A 86 4.26 2.98 -1.57
N VAL A 87 3.55 3.29 -2.65
CA VAL A 87 2.96 2.29 -3.53
C VAL A 87 3.75 2.27 -4.83
N ASP A 88 4.05 1.07 -5.31
CA ASP A 88 4.74 0.86 -6.58
C ASP A 88 4.32 -0.50 -7.16
N VAL A 89 4.66 -0.78 -8.40
CA VAL A 89 4.39 -2.07 -9.03
C VAL A 89 5.36 -3.15 -8.54
N SER A 90 4.94 -4.41 -8.66
CA SER A 90 5.80 -5.55 -8.39
C SER A 90 6.96 -5.61 -9.40
N PRO A 91 8.16 -6.03 -8.96
CA PRO A 91 9.30 -6.18 -9.86
C PRO A 91 9.08 -7.31 -10.89
N VAL A 92 8.27 -8.31 -10.53
CA VAL A 92 7.88 -9.45 -11.36
C VAL A 92 6.43 -9.35 -11.81
N LYS A 93 6.02 -10.18 -12.78
CA LYS A 93 4.63 -10.24 -13.25
C LYS A 93 3.73 -10.87 -12.21
N ARG A 94 2.43 -10.57 -12.29
CA ARG A 94 1.40 -11.14 -11.41
C ARG A 94 1.40 -12.67 -11.42
N THR A 95 1.67 -13.28 -12.58
CA THR A 95 1.75 -14.74 -12.77
C THR A 95 2.94 -15.40 -12.09
N ASP A 96 3.99 -14.62 -11.83
CA ASP A 96 5.26 -15.12 -11.28
C ASP A 96 5.32 -14.91 -9.76
N LEU A 97 4.30 -14.29 -9.18
CA LEU A 97 4.18 -14.12 -7.74
C LEU A 97 3.80 -15.45 -7.09
N LEU A 98 4.49 -15.78 -6.00
CA LEU A 98 4.23 -16.98 -5.20
C LEU A 98 2.86 -16.94 -4.49
N LEU A 99 2.29 -15.74 -4.34
CA LEU A 99 1.02 -15.51 -3.66
C LEU A 99 0.00 -14.96 -4.65
N PRO A 100 -1.29 -15.33 -4.50
CA PRO A 100 -2.35 -14.83 -5.36
C PRO A 100 -2.47 -13.32 -5.20
N ALA A 101 -2.00 -12.59 -6.21
CA ALA A 101 -2.07 -11.15 -6.24
C ALA A 101 -3.42 -10.69 -6.80
N PRO A 102 -4.00 -9.62 -6.23
CA PRO A 102 -5.24 -9.05 -6.74
C PRO A 102 -5.04 -8.56 -8.18
N GLU A 103 -6.05 -8.80 -9.02
CA GLU A 103 -6.10 -8.25 -10.37
C GLU A 103 -6.12 -6.71 -10.32
N ARG A 104 -6.88 -6.16 -9.37
CA ARG A 104 -6.95 -4.72 -9.12
C ARG A 104 -7.04 -4.40 -7.64
N VAL A 105 -6.41 -3.29 -7.24
CA VAL A 105 -6.56 -2.68 -5.92
C VAL A 105 -7.94 -2.05 -5.83
N ARG A 106 -8.68 -2.40 -4.77
CA ARG A 106 -10.02 -1.83 -4.52
C ARG A 106 -9.93 -0.57 -3.68
N PHE A 107 -10.88 0.33 -3.91
CA PHE A 107 -11.05 1.57 -3.16
C PHE A 107 -12.39 1.53 -2.43
N SER A 108 -12.41 1.97 -1.17
CA SER A 108 -13.64 2.05 -0.39
C SER A 108 -13.64 3.33 0.44
N GLU A 109 -14.62 4.19 0.18
CA GLU A 109 -14.89 5.38 1.00
C GLU A 109 -15.99 5.04 1.99
N PRO A 110 -16.06 5.72 3.15
CA PRO A 110 -17.26 5.61 3.97
C PRO A 110 -18.38 6.29 3.20
N GLU A 111 -19.50 5.58 2.98
CA GLU A 111 -20.73 6.26 2.60
C GLU A 111 -21.03 7.30 3.68
N ALA A 112 -21.14 8.56 3.26
CA ALA A 112 -21.64 9.61 4.14
C ALA A 112 -23.11 9.26 4.41
N GLU A 113 -23.38 8.68 5.58
CA GLU A 113 -24.73 8.47 6.09
C GLU A 113 -25.43 9.81 6.37
#